data_AF-B2DE13-F1
#
_entry.id   AF-B2DE13-F1
#
_cell.length_a   1.000
_cell.length_b   1.000
_cell.length_c   1.000
_cell.angle_alpha   90.00
_cell.angle_beta   90.00
_cell.angle_gamma   90.00
#
_symmetry.space_group_name_H-M   'P 1'
#
loop_
_entity.id
_entity.type
_entity.pdbx_description
1 polymer ?
#
loop_
_entity_poly.entity_id
_entity_poly.type
_entity_poly.pdbx_seq_one_letter_code
_entity_poly.pdbx_strand_id
1 'polypeptide(L)'
;VLAEVRVGDSIETVRFFHCYKRGVDRVFVDNPMFLEKVWGKTGSKIYGPKAGLDYKENQLRFSLLCQAALEAPRVLNLNNNKYFSGPYGEDVIFIGNDWHTALLPCYLKTMYQSNGLYKHAKVAFCIHNIAYQGRFPFTDFSSLNLPDEFRGSFDFIDGYELPVKGRKINWMKAGILESDRVLTVSP
;
A
#
# COMPACT_ATOMS: atom_id res chain seq x y z
N VAL A 1 -5.45 -8.49 17.43
CA VAL A 1 -6.48 -7.65 16.77
C VAL A 1 -6.69 -8.18 15.37
N LEU A 2 -7.95 -8.28 14.94
CA LEU A 2 -8.33 -8.66 13.57
C LEU A 2 -8.95 -7.42 12.90
N ALA A 3 -8.70 -7.26 11.61
CA ALA A 3 -9.39 -6.29 10.77
C ALA A 3 -9.88 -6.98 9.49
N GLU A 4 -10.98 -6.50 8.94
CA GLU A 4 -11.51 -6.96 7.66
C GLU A 4 -11.29 -5.87 6.62
N VAL A 5 -10.71 -6.23 5.47
CA VAL A 5 -10.45 -5.30 4.37
C VAL A 5 -10.99 -5.86 3.07
N ARG A 6 -11.55 -5.00 2.21
CA ARG A 6 -12.11 -5.43 0.92
C ARG A 6 -11.02 -5.38 -0.15
N VAL A 7 -10.70 -6.53 -0.75
CA VAL A 7 -9.60 -6.65 -1.72
C VAL A 7 -10.13 -7.32 -2.98
N GLY A 8 -10.35 -6.54 -4.03
CA GLY A 8 -11.04 -7.03 -5.23
C GLY A 8 -12.48 -7.43 -4.90
N ASP A 9 -12.80 -8.70 -5.09
CA ASP A 9 -14.14 -9.25 -4.87
C ASP A 9 -14.31 -9.97 -3.52
N SER A 10 -13.23 -10.12 -2.73
CA SER A 10 -13.25 -10.79 -1.42
C SER A 10 -13.12 -9.80 -0.26
N ILE A 11 -13.61 -10.23 0.91
CA ILE A 11 -13.29 -9.64 2.20
C ILE A 11 -12.19 -10.50 2.81
N GLU A 12 -11.05 -9.89 3.09
CA GLU A 12 -9.89 -10.56 3.64
C GLU A 12 -9.75 -10.23 5.12
N THR A 13 -9.62 -11.26 5.96
CA THR A 13 -9.25 -11.07 7.36
C THR A 13 -7.75 -10.86 7.46
N VAL A 14 -7.35 -9.78 8.13
CA VAL A 14 -5.97 -9.41 8.40
C VAL A 14 -5.70 -9.53 9.89
N ARG A 15 -4.56 -10.14 10.21
CA ARG A 15 -4.01 -10.18 11.57
C ARG A 15 -2.80 -9.27 11.64
N PHE A 16 -2.53 -8.73 12.81
CA PHE A 16 -1.35 -7.90 13.06
C PHE A 16 -0.44 -8.58 14.08
N PHE A 17 0.81 -8.78 13.70
CA PHE A 17 1.89 -9.10 14.65
C PHE A 17 2.62 -7.83 15.03
N HIS A 18 3.10 -7.77 16.26
CA HIS A 18 3.77 -6.59 16.80
C HIS A 18 5.11 -6.96 17.43
N CYS A 19 6.09 -6.07 17.24
CA CYS A 19 7.39 -6.13 17.89
C CYS A 19 7.84 -4.71 18.24
N TYR A 20 7.97 -4.41 19.53
CA TYR A 20 8.59 -3.17 19.98
C TYR A 20 10.11 -3.32 20.04
N LYS A 21 10.84 -2.53 19.24
CA LYS A 21 12.31 -2.62 19.20
C LYS A 21 12.95 -1.27 18.90
N ARG A 22 13.95 -0.90 19.71
CA ARG A 22 14.72 0.36 19.58
C ARG A 22 13.81 1.60 19.51
N GLY A 23 12.78 1.65 20.36
CA GLY A 23 11.84 2.78 20.40
C GLY A 23 10.79 2.80 19.29
N VAL A 24 10.73 1.76 18.45
CA VAL A 24 9.81 1.68 17.30
C VAL A 24 8.85 0.51 17.45
N ASP A 25 7.56 0.80 17.37
CA ASP A 25 6.50 -0.19 17.20
C ASP A 25 6.50 -0.71 15.76
N ARG A 26 6.95 -1.96 15.57
CA ARG A 26 6.96 -2.62 14.27
C ARG A 26 5.75 -3.52 14.18
N VAL A 27 4.89 -3.23 13.21
CA VAL A 27 3.68 -4.00 12.94
C VAL A 27 3.85 -4.77 11.64
N PHE A 28 3.54 -6.05 11.67
CA PHE A 28 3.57 -6.93 10.50
C PHE A 28 2.15 -7.35 10.15
N VAL A 29 1.78 -7.14 8.89
CA VAL A 29 0.49 -7.55 8.32
C VAL A 29 0.55 -9.04 7.99
N ASP A 30 -0.34 -9.81 8.58
CA ASP A 30 -0.44 -11.24 8.40
C ASP A 30 -1.72 -11.63 7.69
N ASN A 31 -1.54 -12.29 6.55
CA ASN A 31 -2.58 -12.84 5.71
C ASN A 31 -1.96 -13.94 4.81
N PRO A 32 -2.71 -15.00 4.43
CA PRO A 32 -2.21 -16.07 3.55
C PRO A 32 -1.52 -15.58 2.28
N MET A 33 -2.00 -14.48 1.67
CA MET A 33 -1.41 -13.90 0.46
C MET A 33 0.06 -13.45 0.62
N PHE A 34 0.53 -13.24 1.85
CA PHE A 34 1.95 -12.97 2.13
C PHE A 34 2.71 -14.19 2.65
N LEU A 35 2.10 -14.97 3.55
CA LEU A 35 2.76 -16.06 4.26
C LEU A 35 3.20 -17.22 3.35
N GLU A 36 2.49 -17.44 2.24
CA GLU A 36 2.87 -18.46 1.24
C GLU A 36 4.19 -18.12 0.52
N LYS A 37 4.67 -16.88 0.65
CA LYS A 37 5.74 -16.31 -0.17
C LYS A 37 6.92 -15.80 0.66
N VAL A 38 7.40 -16.61 1.62
CA VAL A 38 8.46 -16.25 2.58
C VAL A 38 9.77 -16.98 2.30
N TRP A 39 10.83 -16.21 2.04
CA TRP A 39 12.18 -16.74 1.87
C TRP A 39 12.62 -17.45 3.15
N GLY A 40 13.09 -18.70 3.03
CA GLY A 40 13.48 -19.55 4.16
C GLY A 40 12.36 -20.38 4.79
N LYS A 41 11.09 -20.03 4.61
CA LYS A 41 9.94 -20.88 5.05
C LYS A 41 9.33 -21.65 3.88
N THR A 42 9.04 -20.97 2.77
CA THR A 42 8.49 -21.57 1.55
C THR A 42 9.47 -21.57 0.38
N GLY A 43 10.65 -20.93 0.54
CA GLY A 43 11.66 -20.81 -0.53
C GLY A 43 11.32 -19.77 -1.61
N SER A 44 10.13 -19.20 -1.54
CA SER A 44 9.62 -18.17 -2.45
C SER A 44 10.24 -16.80 -2.16
N LYS A 45 10.51 -15.99 -3.20
CA LYS A 45 10.90 -14.57 -3.01
C LYS A 45 9.65 -13.72 -2.77
N ILE A 46 9.87 -12.48 -2.29
CA ILE A 46 8.81 -11.57 -1.84
C ILE A 46 7.87 -11.17 -2.99
N TYR A 47 8.43 -10.74 -4.12
CA TYR A 47 7.67 -10.14 -5.23
C TYR A 47 7.37 -11.10 -6.37
N GLY A 48 8.08 -12.23 -6.44
CA GLY A 48 7.93 -13.19 -7.52
C GLY A 48 8.80 -14.43 -7.33
N PRO A 49 8.59 -15.52 -8.08
CA PRO A 49 9.36 -16.74 -7.92
C PRO A 49 10.84 -16.56 -8.32
N LYS A 50 11.13 -15.63 -9.22
CA LYS A 50 12.49 -15.30 -9.67
C LYS A 50 12.60 -13.81 -9.99
N ALA A 51 13.83 -13.31 -10.13
CA ALA A 51 14.04 -11.92 -10.50
C ALA A 51 13.47 -11.65 -11.91
N GLY A 52 12.79 -10.52 -12.08
CA GLY A 52 12.15 -10.13 -13.35
C GLY A 52 10.83 -10.83 -13.67
N LEU A 53 10.31 -11.70 -12.79
CA LEU A 53 8.99 -12.30 -12.93
C LEU A 53 8.19 -12.09 -11.64
N ASP A 54 7.15 -11.27 -11.71
CA ASP A 54 6.28 -10.95 -10.59
C ASP A 54 5.18 -11.99 -10.38
N TYR A 55 4.67 -12.09 -9.15
CA TYR A 55 3.42 -12.81 -8.90
C TYR A 55 2.23 -12.03 -9.44
N LYS A 56 1.25 -12.73 -10.03
CA LYS A 56 0.01 -12.13 -10.52
C LYS A 56 -0.80 -11.47 -9.40
N GLU A 57 -0.72 -12.02 -8.19
CA GLU A 57 -1.49 -11.56 -7.03
C GLU A 57 -0.88 -10.31 -6.38
N ASN A 58 0.25 -9.78 -6.87
CA ASN A 58 0.92 -8.62 -6.26
C ASN A 58 -0.01 -7.40 -6.14
N GLN A 59 -0.87 -7.18 -7.13
CA GLN A 59 -1.88 -6.13 -7.08
C GLN A 59 -2.81 -6.27 -5.86
N LEU A 60 -3.36 -7.46 -5.61
CA LEU A 60 -4.23 -7.69 -4.46
C LEU A 60 -3.44 -7.64 -3.14
N ARG A 61 -2.24 -8.22 -3.11
CA ARG A 61 -1.34 -8.21 -1.94
C ARG A 61 -1.03 -6.79 -1.47
N PHE A 62 -0.64 -5.91 -2.39
CA PHE A 62 -0.23 -4.55 -2.02
C PHE A 62 -1.42 -3.61 -1.83
N SER A 63 -2.58 -3.90 -2.43
CA SER A 63 -3.85 -3.28 -2.03
C SER A 63 -4.21 -3.61 -0.58
N LEU A 64 -4.14 -4.89 -0.21
CA LEU A 64 -4.36 -5.36 1.16
C LEU A 64 -3.38 -4.70 2.14
N LEU A 65 -2.09 -4.63 1.80
CA LEU A 65 -1.08 -3.95 2.62
C LEU A 65 -1.45 -2.49 2.89
N CYS A 66 -1.87 -1.74 1.86
CA CYS A 66 -2.22 -0.33 2.00
C CYS A 66 -3.45 -0.13 2.90
N GLN A 67 -4.49 -0.95 2.73
CA GLN A 67 -5.70 -0.89 3.57
C GLN A 67 -5.39 -1.30 5.02
N ALA A 68 -4.66 -2.40 5.23
CA ALA A 68 -4.25 -2.83 6.56
C ALA A 68 -3.38 -1.78 7.29
N ALA A 69 -2.53 -1.07 6.56
CA ALA A 69 -1.72 0.02 7.11
C ALA A 69 -2.56 1.21 7.57
N LEU A 70 -3.72 1.46 6.94
CA LEU A 70 -4.68 2.49 7.36
C LEU A 70 -5.52 2.04 8.56
N GLU A 71 -5.70 0.75 8.79
CA GLU A 71 -6.38 0.25 10.01
C GLU A 71 -5.47 0.31 11.24
N ALA A 72 -4.20 -0.07 11.10
CA ALA A 72 -3.28 -0.30 12.21
C ALA A 72 -3.21 0.84 13.25
N PRO A 73 -3.12 2.14 12.88
CA PRO A 73 -3.01 3.22 13.85
C PRO A 73 -4.25 3.37 14.75
N ARG A 74 -5.42 2.96 14.27
CA ARG A 74 -6.69 3.09 14.99
C ARG A 74 -7.04 1.88 15.84
N VAL A 75 -6.75 0.68 15.33
CA VAL A 75 -7.23 -0.56 15.95
C VAL A 75 -6.22 -1.20 16.91
N LEU A 76 -4.93 -0.86 16.80
CA LEU A 76 -3.88 -1.44 17.65
C LEU A 76 -3.63 -0.59 18.88
N ASN A 77 -3.95 -1.14 20.05
CA ASN A 77 -3.60 -0.55 21.33
C ASN A 77 -2.17 -0.98 21.72
N LEU A 78 -1.22 -0.05 21.67
CA LEU A 78 0.21 -0.31 21.85
C LEU A 78 0.74 0.44 23.08
N ASN A 79 1.22 -0.32 24.08
CA ASN A 79 1.54 0.21 25.42
C ASN A 79 3.01 0.00 25.80
N ASN A 80 3.87 -0.30 24.83
CA ASN A 80 5.28 -0.57 25.07
C ASN A 80 6.13 0.69 25.27
N ASN A 81 5.63 1.85 24.84
CA ASN A 81 6.31 3.13 24.99
C ASN A 81 6.08 3.70 26.41
N LYS A 82 7.14 4.25 27.03
CA LYS A 82 7.03 4.86 28.37
C LYS A 82 6.23 6.17 28.40
N TYR A 83 6.03 6.83 27.26
CA TYR A 83 5.39 8.14 27.16
C TYR A 83 4.02 8.11 26.49
N PHE A 84 3.72 7.03 25.76
CA PHE A 84 2.53 6.91 24.95
C PHE A 84 1.90 5.53 25.16
N SER A 85 0.58 5.50 25.19
CA SER A 85 -0.23 4.30 25.40
C SER A 85 -1.53 4.44 24.63
N GLY A 86 -2.19 3.33 24.30
CA GLY A 86 -3.38 3.37 23.47
C GLY A 86 -3.09 3.20 21.97
N PRO A 87 -4.08 3.48 21.13
CA PRO A 87 -3.89 3.56 19.69
C PRO A 87 -3.09 4.80 19.30
N TYR A 88 -2.42 4.73 18.15
CA TYR A 88 -1.76 5.90 17.54
C TYR A 88 -2.77 6.98 17.15
N GLY A 89 -4.00 6.58 16.82
CA GLY A 89 -5.09 7.50 16.49
C GLY A 89 -5.06 7.98 15.04
N GLU A 90 -5.63 9.16 14.82
CA GLU A 90 -5.94 9.70 13.49
C GLU A 90 -5.08 10.90 13.07
N ASP A 91 -4.36 11.52 14.01
CA ASP A 91 -3.44 12.61 13.72
C ASP A 91 -2.04 12.07 13.43
N VAL A 92 -1.87 11.54 12.23
CA VAL A 92 -0.68 10.80 11.80
C VAL A 92 -0.22 11.22 10.42
N ILE A 93 1.09 11.08 10.16
CA ILE A 93 1.66 11.19 8.82
C ILE A 93 2.03 9.79 8.35
N PHE A 94 1.45 9.39 7.23
CA PHE A 94 1.84 8.17 6.55
C PHE A 94 3.01 8.47 5.61
N ILE A 95 4.03 7.61 5.63
CA ILE A 95 5.13 7.64 4.67
C ILE A 95 5.00 6.41 3.78
N GLY A 96 4.52 6.60 2.55
CA GLY A 96 4.50 5.58 1.51
C GLY A 96 5.89 5.45 0.88
N ASN A 97 6.41 4.23 0.79
CA ASN A 97 7.69 3.91 0.19
C ASN A 97 7.47 3.08 -1.08
N ASP A 98 7.85 3.63 -2.24
CA ASP A 98 7.71 3.01 -3.57
C ASP A 98 6.27 2.57 -3.93
N TRP A 99 6.14 2.00 -5.14
CA TRP A 99 4.87 1.62 -5.75
C TRP A 99 4.00 0.70 -4.88
N HIS A 100 4.61 -0.15 -4.04
CA HIS A 100 3.88 -1.09 -3.17
C HIS A 100 2.93 -0.39 -2.19
N THR A 101 3.17 0.88 -1.87
CA THR A 101 2.36 1.67 -0.93
C THR A 101 1.65 2.84 -1.60
N ALA A 102 1.73 2.94 -2.93
CA ALA A 102 1.25 4.09 -3.67
C ALA A 102 -0.29 4.21 -3.72
N LEU A 103 -1.03 3.16 -3.32
CA LEU A 103 -2.49 3.22 -3.16
C LEU A 103 -2.94 3.86 -1.85
N LEU A 104 -2.06 3.92 -0.84
CA LEU A 104 -2.40 4.46 0.49
C LEU A 104 -3.04 5.85 0.43
N PRO A 105 -2.51 6.86 -0.30
CA PRO A 105 -3.16 8.17 -0.37
C PRO A 105 -4.55 8.12 -1.03
N CYS A 106 -4.74 7.28 -2.05
CA CYS A 106 -6.05 7.10 -2.68
C CYS A 106 -7.07 6.51 -1.68
N TYR A 107 -6.69 5.45 -0.97
CA TYR A 107 -7.56 4.82 0.03
C TYR A 107 -7.85 5.75 1.21
N LEU A 108 -6.85 6.48 1.71
CA LEU A 108 -7.03 7.46 2.76
C LEU A 108 -8.11 8.48 2.40
N LYS A 109 -8.03 9.07 1.21
CA LYS A 109 -9.01 10.07 0.73
C LYS A 109 -10.41 9.47 0.55
N THR A 110 -10.48 8.32 -0.11
CA THR A 110 -11.75 7.75 -0.61
C THR A 110 -12.52 6.96 0.42
N MET A 111 -11.85 6.25 1.32
CA MET A 111 -12.49 5.33 2.27
C MET A 111 -12.56 5.90 3.69
N TYR A 112 -11.64 6.80 4.06
CA TYR A 112 -11.55 7.30 5.43
C TYR A 112 -11.91 8.78 5.54
N GLN A 113 -11.26 9.65 4.79
CA GLN A 113 -11.51 11.10 4.86
C GLN A 113 -12.91 11.49 4.39
N SER A 114 -13.42 10.81 3.36
CA SER A 114 -14.82 10.92 2.91
C SER A 114 -15.84 10.60 4.02
N ASN A 115 -15.47 9.75 4.98
CA ASN A 115 -16.29 9.35 6.13
C ASN A 115 -15.96 10.13 7.42
N GLY A 116 -15.17 11.21 7.31
CA GLY A 116 -14.82 12.06 8.45
C GLY A 116 -13.76 11.48 9.39
N LEU A 117 -13.00 10.47 8.93
CA LEU A 117 -11.90 9.84 9.67
C LEU A 117 -10.57 10.34 9.10
N TYR A 118 -9.49 10.34 9.89
CA TYR A 118 -8.17 10.80 9.44
C TYR A 118 -8.18 12.22 8.82
N LYS A 119 -9.04 13.11 9.34
CA LYS A 119 -9.27 14.46 8.77
C LYS A 119 -7.99 15.30 8.64
N HIS A 120 -7.05 15.10 9.56
CA HIS A 120 -5.78 15.84 9.61
C HIS A 120 -4.59 15.02 9.12
N ALA A 121 -4.79 13.73 8.84
CA ALA A 121 -3.71 12.88 8.38
C ALA A 121 -3.19 13.32 7.01
N LYS A 122 -1.89 13.12 6.81
CA LYS A 122 -1.17 13.49 5.59
C LYS A 122 -0.34 12.34 5.08
N VAL A 123 -0.08 12.32 3.78
CA VAL A 123 0.75 11.30 3.14
C VAL A 123 1.96 11.93 2.47
N ALA A 124 3.15 11.50 2.88
CA ALA A 124 4.39 11.72 2.13
C ALA A 124 4.71 10.46 1.32
N PHE A 125 5.02 10.61 0.03
CA PHE A 125 5.38 9.51 -0.85
C PHE A 125 6.85 9.57 -1.24
N CYS A 126 7.63 8.56 -0.86
CA CYS A 126 9.06 8.47 -1.06
C CYS A 126 9.40 7.50 -2.19
N ILE A 127 9.99 8.03 -3.27
CA ILE A 127 10.49 7.27 -4.41
C ILE A 127 11.92 6.82 -4.11
N HIS A 128 12.14 5.52 -3.96
CA HIS A 128 13.48 4.94 -3.78
C HIS A 128 14.04 4.49 -5.13
N ASN A 129 13.19 4.01 -6.03
CA ASN A 129 13.61 3.57 -7.35
C ASN A 129 12.53 3.78 -8.42
N ILE A 130 12.78 4.72 -9.33
CA ILE A 130 11.84 5.08 -10.42
C ILE A 130 11.62 3.96 -11.44
N ALA A 131 12.47 2.92 -11.47
CA ALA A 131 12.35 1.81 -12.41
C ALA A 131 11.14 0.91 -12.12
N TYR A 132 10.71 0.81 -10.86
CA TYR A 132 9.61 -0.05 -10.42
C TYR A 132 8.38 0.77 -10.06
N GLN A 133 7.40 0.79 -10.96
CA GLN A 133 6.29 1.74 -10.88
C GLN A 133 4.92 1.11 -10.55
N GLY A 134 4.84 -0.22 -10.45
CA GLY A 134 3.56 -0.92 -10.33
C GLY A 134 2.67 -0.68 -11.56
N ARG A 135 3.16 -1.10 -12.74
CA ARG A 135 2.44 -1.00 -14.01
C ARG A 135 1.63 -2.26 -14.24
N PHE A 136 0.29 -2.14 -14.27
CA PHE A 136 -0.64 -3.26 -14.46
C PHE A 136 -1.57 -3.00 -15.66
N PRO A 137 -2.23 -4.03 -16.21
CA PRO A 137 -3.27 -3.86 -17.23
C PRO A 137 -4.31 -2.81 -16.81
N PHE A 138 -4.76 -2.00 -17.77
CA PHE A 138 -5.72 -0.92 -17.49
C PHE A 138 -7.07 -1.44 -16.94
N THR A 139 -7.48 -2.63 -17.37
CA THR A 139 -8.69 -3.33 -16.93
C THR A 139 -8.72 -3.62 -15.43
N ASP A 140 -7.54 -3.73 -14.81
CA ASP A 140 -7.39 -4.19 -13.44
C ASP A 140 -7.64 -3.05 -12.43
N PHE A 141 -7.95 -1.83 -12.89
CA PHE A 141 -8.37 -0.74 -12.01
C PHE A 141 -9.60 -1.12 -11.17
N SER A 142 -10.54 -1.86 -11.78
CA SER A 142 -11.78 -2.30 -11.12
C SER A 142 -11.53 -3.13 -9.85
N SER A 143 -10.43 -3.89 -9.80
CA SER A 143 -10.07 -4.72 -8.65
C SER A 143 -9.49 -3.91 -7.48
N LEU A 144 -9.28 -2.61 -7.64
CA LEU A 144 -8.73 -1.74 -6.58
C LEU A 144 -9.81 -1.21 -5.63
N ASN A 145 -11.10 -1.39 -5.96
CA ASN A 145 -12.23 -0.86 -5.18
C ASN A 145 -12.14 0.66 -4.93
N LEU A 146 -11.53 1.41 -5.85
CA LEU A 146 -11.44 2.87 -5.82
C LEU A 146 -12.56 3.49 -6.68
N PRO A 147 -13.09 4.66 -6.29
CA PRO A 147 -14.03 5.40 -7.12
C PRO A 147 -13.43 5.79 -8.48
N ASP A 148 -14.28 5.87 -9.51
CA ASP A 148 -13.87 6.14 -10.89
C ASP A 148 -13.17 7.50 -11.08
N GLU A 149 -13.44 8.47 -10.22
CA GLU A 149 -12.78 9.79 -10.23
C GLU A 149 -11.24 9.69 -10.07
N PHE A 150 -10.74 8.67 -9.36
CA PHE A 150 -9.30 8.43 -9.19
C PHE A 150 -8.66 7.77 -10.40
N ARG A 151 -9.44 7.21 -11.34
CA ARG A 151 -8.91 6.46 -12.49
C ARG A 151 -7.92 7.28 -13.32
N GLY A 152 -8.16 8.59 -13.45
CA GLY A 152 -7.26 9.52 -14.15
C GLY A 152 -5.86 9.60 -13.53
N SER A 153 -5.75 9.46 -12.21
CA SER A 153 -4.47 9.45 -11.49
C SER A 153 -3.64 8.22 -11.84
N PHE A 154 -4.28 7.10 -12.15
CA PHE A 154 -3.62 5.86 -12.57
C PHE A 154 -3.33 5.76 -14.06
N ASP A 155 -4.09 6.48 -14.90
CA ASP A 155 -4.00 6.35 -16.36
C ASP A 155 -2.59 6.70 -16.86
N PHE A 156 -2.01 5.77 -17.62
CA PHE A 156 -0.62 5.85 -18.06
C PHE A 156 -0.46 5.17 -19.42
N ILE A 157 0.26 5.83 -20.33
CA ILE A 157 0.66 5.25 -21.60
C ILE A 157 2.09 4.74 -21.45
N ASP A 158 2.23 3.43 -21.42
CA ASP A 158 3.53 2.75 -21.34
C ASP A 158 4.11 2.57 -22.74
N GLY A 159 5.43 2.74 -22.87
CA GLY A 159 6.15 2.69 -24.15
C GLY A 159 5.79 3.82 -25.12
N TYR A 160 6.57 4.90 -25.11
CA TYR A 160 6.40 6.01 -26.06
C TYR A 160 6.85 5.64 -27.49
N GLU A 161 7.82 4.73 -27.62
CA GLU A 161 8.30 4.18 -28.88
C GLU A 161 8.02 2.66 -28.97
N LEU A 162 7.74 2.17 -30.18
CA LEU A 162 7.41 0.78 -30.51
C LEU A 162 8.52 -0.20 -30.08
N PRO A 163 8.22 -1.49 -29.77
CA PRO A 163 7.09 -2.28 -30.29
C PRO A 163 5.85 -2.40 -29.39
N VAL A 164 5.87 -1.90 -28.15
CA VAL A 164 4.73 -2.07 -27.22
C VAL A 164 4.34 -0.74 -26.59
N LYS A 165 3.49 0.02 -27.31
CA LYS A 165 2.71 1.12 -26.73
C LYS A 165 1.42 0.54 -26.15
N GLY A 166 1.11 0.84 -24.89
CA GLY A 166 -0.08 0.29 -24.25
C GLY A 166 -0.61 1.13 -23.11
N ARG A 167 -1.94 1.26 -23.03
CA ARG A 167 -2.61 1.86 -21.87
C ARG A 167 -2.50 0.93 -20.68
N LYS A 168 -2.07 1.46 -19.54
CA LYS A 168 -1.83 0.76 -18.28
C LYS A 168 -2.38 1.58 -17.12
N ILE A 169 -2.55 0.94 -15.96
CA ILE A 169 -2.55 1.68 -14.70
C ILE A 169 -1.12 1.74 -14.16
N ASN A 170 -0.74 2.87 -13.59
CA ASN A 170 0.55 3.11 -12.97
C ASN A 170 0.35 3.57 -11.52
N TRP A 171 0.69 2.71 -10.58
CA TRP A 171 0.47 2.98 -9.16
C TRP A 171 1.37 4.08 -8.64
N MET A 172 2.65 4.09 -9.02
CA MET A 172 3.58 5.14 -8.61
C MET A 172 3.11 6.52 -9.09
N LYS A 173 2.58 6.63 -10.31
CA LYS A 173 1.96 7.87 -10.81
C LYS A 173 0.82 8.33 -9.90
N ALA A 174 -0.07 7.42 -9.51
CA ALA A 174 -1.15 7.74 -8.58
C ALA A 174 -0.61 8.18 -7.20
N GLY A 175 0.40 7.49 -6.65
CA GLY A 175 1.03 7.90 -5.39
C GLY A 175 1.66 9.29 -5.45
N ILE A 176 2.31 9.63 -6.56
CA ILE A 176 2.87 10.97 -6.82
C ILE A 176 1.77 12.03 -6.85
N LEU A 177 0.68 11.79 -7.59
CA LEU A 177 -0.40 12.76 -7.78
C LEU A 177 -1.26 12.92 -6.53
N GLU A 178 -1.47 11.83 -5.77
CA GLU A 178 -2.43 11.81 -4.67
C GLU A 178 -1.81 12.08 -3.30
N SER A 179 -0.48 12.03 -3.16
CA SER A 179 0.21 12.36 -1.90
C SER A 179 0.28 13.87 -1.65
N ASP A 180 0.37 14.28 -0.38
CA ASP A 180 0.55 15.68 0.01
C ASP A 180 1.98 16.17 -0.24
N ARG A 181 2.96 15.25 -0.24
CA ARG A 181 4.36 15.57 -0.50
C ARG A 181 5.08 14.41 -1.17
N VAL A 182 5.82 14.70 -2.23
CA VAL A 182 6.73 13.74 -2.87
C VAL A 182 8.16 13.95 -2.39
N LEU A 183 8.85 12.86 -2.07
CA LEU A 183 10.22 12.78 -1.60
C LEU A 183 11.02 11.76 -2.43
N THR A 184 12.34 11.86 -2.38
CA THR A 184 13.26 10.87 -2.94
C THR A 184 14.50 10.77 -2.05
N VAL A 185 15.37 9.82 -2.34
CA VAL A 185 16.50 9.42 -1.47
C VAL A 185 17.80 10.19 -1.73
N SER A 186 17.80 11.17 -2.64
CA SER A 186 18.95 12.04 -2.97
C SER A 186 18.50 13.48 -3.25
N PRO A 187 19.26 14.51 -2.82
CA PRO A 187 19.05 15.91 -3.21
C PRO A 187 19.11 16.14 -4.72
#